data_AF-A0A1H3ZXI7-F1
#
_entry.id   AF-A0A1H3ZXI7-F1
#
_cell.length_a   1.000
_cell.length_b   1.000
_cell.length_c   1.000
_cell.angle_alpha   90.00
_cell.angle_beta   90.00
_cell.angle_gamma   90.00
#
_symmetry.space_group_name_H-M   'P 1'
#
loop_
_entity.id
_entity.type
_entity.pdbx_description
1 polymer ?
#
loop_
_entity_poly.entity_id
_entity_poly.type
_entity_poly.pdbx_seq_one_letter_code
_entity_poly.pdbx_strand_id
1 'polypeptide(L)'
;MLLATLKPSLKLSYLILLVFTTLNCQSQNILLYHGFSHNDYWHRRPLYDALDKGYVNIEADVYLRKGQLIVAHFLPVLKRKKTLEQLYLKPLMEGIMGTNKAKTYIS
;
A
#
# COMPACT_ATOMS: atom_id res chain seq x y z
N MET A 1 -19.50 31.50 27.03
CA MET A 1 -19.18 32.58 27.99
C MET A 1 -17.67 32.85 28.16
N LEU A 2 -16.78 31.84 28.06
CA LEU A 2 -15.32 32.01 28.29
C LEU A 2 -14.53 32.74 27.17
N LEU A 3 -14.96 32.67 25.91
CA LEU A 3 -14.22 33.22 24.76
C LEU A 3 -14.40 34.74 24.57
N ALA A 4 -15.47 35.32 25.12
CA ALA A 4 -15.82 36.72 24.90
C ALA A 4 -14.82 37.70 25.55
N THR A 5 -14.19 37.30 26.65
CA THR A 5 -13.29 38.12 27.49
C THR A 5 -11.81 38.04 27.11
N LEU A 6 -11.44 37.22 26.12
CA LEU A 6 -10.04 37.05 25.72
C LEU A 6 -9.50 38.26 24.93
N LYS A 7 -8.21 38.55 25.14
CA LYS A 7 -7.45 39.56 24.38
C LYS A 7 -7.44 39.22 22.88
N PRO A 8 -7.42 40.21 21.97
CA PRO A 8 -7.46 39.97 20.53
C PRO A 8 -6.35 39.04 20.03
N SER A 9 -5.15 39.11 20.61
CA SER A 9 -4.02 38.25 20.27
C SER A 9 -4.25 36.77 20.62
N LEU A 10 -4.92 36.47 21.75
CA LEU A 10 -5.26 35.10 22.14
C LEU A 10 -6.40 34.51 21.29
N LYS A 11 -7.35 35.35 20.87
CA LYS A 11 -8.40 34.94 19.92
C LYS A 11 -7.80 34.57 18.58
N LEU A 12 -6.82 35.35 18.10
CA LEU A 12 -6.10 35.08 16.86
C LEU A 12 -5.27 33.78 16.95
N SER A 13 -4.56 33.53 18.04
CA SER A 13 -3.82 32.28 18.21
C SER A 13 -4.73 31.05 18.27
N TYR A 14 -5.90 31.18 18.92
CA TYR A 14 -6.87 30.07 18.99
C TYR A 14 -7.48 29.78 17.62
N LEU A 15 -7.76 30.83 16.83
CA LEU A 15 -8.22 30.71 15.44
C LEU A 15 -7.18 30.02 14.57
N ILE A 16 -5.90 30.41 14.68
CA ILE A 16 -4.79 29.78 13.95
C ILE A 16 -4.67 28.30 14.31
N LEU A 17 -4.71 27.95 15.60
CA LEU A 17 -4.63 26.56 16.06
C LEU A 17 -5.79 25.71 15.51
N LEU A 18 -7.02 26.26 15.51
CA LEU A 18 -8.20 25.62 14.94
C LEU A 18 -8.02 25.34 13.43
N VAL A 19 -7.47 26.30 12.68
CA VAL A 19 -7.15 26.13 11.25
C VAL A 19 -6.15 24.99 11.05
N PHE A 20 -5.04 24.96 11.80
CA PHE A 20 -4.04 23.89 11.69
C PHE A 20 -4.59 22.50 12.02
N THR A 21 -5.58 22.37 12.92
CA THR A 21 -6.24 21.08 13.19
C THR A 21 -7.15 20.60 12.05
N THR A 22 -7.53 21.48 11.12
CA THR A 22 -8.40 21.16 9.98
C THR A 22 -7.63 20.92 8.67
N LEU A 23 -6.34 21.28 8.62
CA LEU A 23 -5.48 21.04 7.47
C LEU A 23 -5.01 19.58 7.46
N ASN A 24 -5.83 18.69 6.89
CA ASN A 24 -5.43 17.32 6.58
C ASN A 24 -4.52 17.33 5.34
N CYS A 25 -3.22 17.10 5.51
CA CYS A 25 -2.32 16.78 4.41
C CYS A 25 -2.36 15.26 4.20
N GLN A 26 -3.11 14.80 3.21
CA GLN A 26 -3.02 13.41 2.78
C GLN A 26 -1.90 13.27 1.74
N SER A 27 -1.09 12.22 1.89
CA SER A 27 -0.21 11.77 0.82
C SER A 27 -1.08 11.40 -0.39
N GLN A 28 -0.73 11.91 -1.57
CA GLN A 28 -1.42 11.53 -2.80
C GLN A 28 -0.94 10.12 -3.18
N ASN A 29 -1.86 9.16 -3.26
CA ASN A 29 -1.60 7.89 -3.94
C ASN A 29 -1.64 8.14 -5.46
N ILE A 30 -0.54 8.70 -5.99
CA ILE A 30 -0.38 8.90 -7.43
C ILE A 30 -0.19 7.53 -8.07
N LEU A 31 -1.02 7.22 -9.05
CA LEU A 31 -0.85 6.02 -9.87
C LEU A 31 0.43 6.13 -10.70
N LEU A 32 1.33 5.18 -10.52
CA LEU A 32 2.61 5.07 -11.21
C LEU A 32 2.43 4.26 -12.49
N TYR A 33 1.76 4.84 -13.50
CA TYR A 33 1.45 4.18 -14.77
C TYR A 33 2.68 3.63 -15.52
N HIS A 34 3.83 4.30 -15.38
CA HIS A 34 5.09 3.90 -15.98
C HIS A 34 6.05 3.24 -14.96
N GLY A 35 5.61 3.09 -13.70
CA GLY A 35 6.37 2.40 -12.68
C GLY A 35 6.13 0.90 -12.74
N PHE A 36 7.21 0.13 -12.60
CA PHE A 36 7.17 -1.32 -12.47
C PHE A 36 7.69 -1.68 -11.08
N SER A 37 6.83 -2.22 -10.23
CA SER A 37 7.30 -2.79 -8.98
C SER A 37 8.02 -4.09 -9.32
N HIS A 38 9.31 -4.15 -9.02
CA HIS A 38 10.03 -5.40 -9.13
C HIS A 38 9.52 -6.42 -8.12
N ASN A 39 9.76 -7.68 -8.45
CA ASN A 39 9.47 -8.84 -7.64
C ASN A 39 10.29 -8.82 -6.37
N ASP A 40 9.88 -8.07 -5.36
CA ASP A 40 10.71 -7.96 -4.18
C ASP A 40 10.32 -9.14 -3.27
N TYR A 41 10.83 -10.31 -3.62
CA TYR A 41 10.66 -11.59 -2.93
C TYR A 41 11.18 -11.54 -1.49
N TRP A 42 11.75 -10.43 -1.02
CA TRP A 42 12.02 -10.18 0.39
C TRP A 42 10.82 -9.61 1.15
N HIS A 43 9.83 -9.07 0.44
CA HIS A 43 8.66 -8.45 1.03
C HIS A 43 7.71 -9.48 1.59
N ARG A 44 7.05 -9.08 2.66
CA ARG A 44 6.04 -9.91 3.33
C ARG A 44 4.76 -9.99 2.49
N ARG A 45 4.44 -8.92 1.74
CA ARG A 45 3.18 -8.79 1.00
C ARG A 45 3.36 -8.10 -0.37
N PRO A 46 4.16 -8.67 -1.29
CA PRO A 46 4.67 -7.98 -2.48
C PRO A 46 3.59 -7.34 -3.37
N LEU A 47 2.45 -8.00 -3.61
CA LEU A 47 1.34 -7.39 -4.36
C LEU A 47 0.83 -6.12 -3.67
N TYR A 48 0.51 -6.22 -2.38
CA TYR A 48 -0.08 -5.10 -1.66
C TYR A 48 0.93 -3.97 -1.43
N ASP A 49 2.19 -4.29 -1.13
CA ASP A 49 3.23 -3.27 -0.98
C ASP A 49 3.46 -2.46 -2.27
N ALA A 50 3.17 -3.05 -3.44
CA ALA A 50 3.18 -2.37 -4.74
C ALA A 50 1.94 -1.49 -4.93
N LEU A 51 0.75 -2.03 -4.67
CA LEU A 51 -0.52 -1.29 -4.77
C LEU A 51 -0.58 -0.11 -3.78
N ASP A 52 -0.12 -0.30 -2.54
CA ASP A 52 -0.04 0.73 -1.49
C ASP A 52 0.90 1.89 -1.87
N LYS A 53 1.81 1.66 -2.83
CA LYS A 53 2.73 2.67 -3.40
C LYS A 53 2.27 3.22 -4.75
N GLY A 54 1.06 2.84 -5.20
CA GLY A 54 0.48 3.32 -6.45
C GLY A 54 1.00 2.62 -7.72
N TYR A 55 1.78 1.54 -7.62
CA TYR A 55 2.20 0.78 -8.80
C TYR A 55 1.03 0.08 -9.46
N VAL A 56 0.93 0.22 -10.79
CA VAL A 56 -0.06 -0.49 -11.61
C VAL A 56 0.56 -1.61 -12.44
N ASN A 57 1.90 -1.68 -12.50
CA ASN A 57 2.64 -2.76 -13.16
C ASN A 57 3.53 -3.48 -12.15
N ILE A 58 3.58 -4.81 -12.24
CA ILE A 58 4.39 -5.67 -11.37
C ILE A 58 5.15 -6.66 -12.26
N GLU A 59 6.45 -6.77 -12.03
CA GLU A 59 7.31 -7.78 -12.66
C GLU A 59 7.53 -8.95 -11.69
N ALA A 60 7.51 -10.19 -12.21
CA ALA A 60 7.72 -11.40 -11.41
C ALA A 60 8.58 -12.44 -12.14
N ASP A 61 9.82 -12.63 -11.70
CA ASP A 61 10.64 -13.80 -12.06
C ASP A 61 10.04 -15.11 -11.55
N VAL A 62 9.82 -16.08 -12.45
CA VAL A 62 9.21 -17.37 -12.12
C VAL A 62 10.01 -18.57 -12.61
N TYR A 63 10.02 -19.62 -11.79
CA TYR A 63 10.61 -20.93 -12.10
C TYR A 63 9.58 -22.04 -11.92
N LEU A 64 9.55 -23.01 -12.84
CA LEU A 64 8.70 -24.20 -12.72
C LEU A 64 9.35 -25.24 -11.81
N ARG A 65 8.67 -25.65 -10.74
CA ARG A 65 9.12 -26.72 -9.84
C ARG A 65 7.95 -27.55 -9.36
N LYS A 66 7.99 -28.87 -9.61
CA LYS A 66 6.96 -29.83 -9.16
C LYS A 66 5.54 -29.38 -9.53
N GLY A 67 5.36 -28.87 -10.75
CA GLY A 67 4.07 -28.41 -11.27
C GLY A 67 3.59 -27.05 -10.73
N GLN A 68 4.42 -26.32 -9.99
CA GLN A 68 4.08 -24.99 -9.45
C GLN A 68 5.05 -23.93 -9.97
N LEU A 69 4.53 -22.73 -10.25
CA LEU A 69 5.32 -21.55 -10.58
C LEU A 69 5.80 -20.88 -9.28
N ILE A 70 7.10 -20.97 -9.01
CA ILE A 70 7.76 -20.39 -7.84
C ILE A 70 8.35 -19.04 -8.21
N VAL A 71 8.10 -18.04 -7.39
CA VAL A 71 8.60 -16.67 -7.52
C VAL A 71 9.97 -16.57 -6.85
N ALA A 72 11.02 -16.35 -7.64
CA ALA A 72 12.39 -16.21 -7.15
C ALA A 72 13.27 -15.58 -8.24
N HIS A 73 14.33 -14.87 -7.85
CA HIS A 73 15.32 -14.32 -8.79
C HIS A 73 16.51 -15.25 -9.05
N PHE A 74 16.79 -16.20 -8.14
CA PHE A 74 17.85 -17.19 -8.31
C PHE A 74 17.54 -18.51 -7.58
N LEU A 75 17.96 -19.62 -8.19
CA LEU A 75 17.55 -21.00 -7.86
C LEU A 75 17.85 -21.53 -6.44
N PRO A 76 18.91 -21.14 -5.70
CA PRO A 76 19.11 -21.66 -4.34
C PRO A 76 18.10 -21.11 -3.30
N VAL A 77 17.27 -20.10 -3.63
CA VAL A 77 16.29 -19.48 -2.70
C VAL A 77 14.85 -19.93 -3.01
N LEU A 78 14.64 -21.21 -3.31
CA LEU A 78 13.30 -21.74 -3.54
C LEU A 78 12.58 -22.04 -2.21
N LYS A 79 11.99 -21.01 -1.59
CA LYS A 79 11.06 -21.20 -0.46
C LYS A 79 9.72 -21.72 -0.99
N ARG A 80 9.25 -22.86 -0.46
CA ARG A 80 7.99 -23.52 -0.88
C ARG A 80 6.72 -22.65 -0.74
N LYS A 81 6.76 -21.57 0.05
CA LYS A 81 5.61 -20.69 0.33
C LYS A 81 5.54 -19.44 -0.59
N LYS A 82 6.28 -19.41 -1.70
CA LYS A 82 6.37 -18.26 -2.60
C LYS A 82 5.97 -18.64 -4.03
N THR A 83 4.77 -19.19 -4.19
CA THR A 83 4.23 -19.43 -5.53
C THR A 83 3.65 -18.15 -6.12
N LEU A 84 3.63 -18.03 -7.45
CA LEU A 84 3.02 -16.89 -8.15
C LEU A 84 1.54 -16.74 -7.76
N GLU A 85 0.86 -17.87 -7.66
CA GLU A 85 -0.55 -17.93 -7.26
C GLU A 85 -0.78 -17.37 -5.85
N GLN A 86 0.05 -17.76 -4.87
CA GLN A 86 -0.10 -17.31 -3.48
C GLN A 86 0.28 -15.85 -3.28
N LEU A 87 1.31 -15.37 -3.99
CA LEU A 87 1.81 -14.00 -3.80
C LEU A 87 1.02 -12.95 -4.59
N TYR A 88 0.45 -13.32 -5.74
CA TYR A 88 -0.17 -12.37 -6.65
C TYR A 88 -1.59 -12.76 -7.06
N LEU A 89 -1.80 -13.94 -7.67
CA LEU A 89 -3.06 -14.23 -8.36
C LEU A 89 -4.26 -14.38 -7.41
N LYS A 90 -4.11 -15.15 -6.32
CA LYS A 90 -5.17 -15.31 -5.31
C LYS A 90 -5.49 -13.99 -4.61
N PRO A 91 -4.50 -13.27 -4.04
CA PRO A 91 -4.73 -11.95 -3.45
C PRO A 91 -5.40 -10.95 -4.39
N LEU A 92 -5.00 -10.94 -5.67
CA LEU A 92 -5.60 -10.06 -6.68
C LEU A 92 -7.06 -10.43 -6.96
N MET A 93 -7.35 -11.73 -7.14
CA MET A 93 -8.71 -12.24 -7.34
C MET A 93 -9.61 -11.91 -6.14
N GLU A 94 -9.12 -12.12 -4.92
CA GLU A 94 -9.83 -11.76 -3.69
C GLU A 94 -10.12 -10.25 -3.59
N GLY A 95 -9.18 -9.42 -4.04
CA GLY A 95 -9.37 -7.97 -4.16
C GLY A 95 -10.51 -7.61 -5.12
N ILE A 96 -10.51 -8.20 -6.32
CA ILE A 96 -11.55 -7.97 -7.34
C ILE A 96 -12.92 -8.46 -6.86
N MET A 97 -12.97 -9.63 -6.20
CA MET A 97 -14.22 -10.20 -5.69
C MET A 97 -14.72 -9.54 -4.39
N GLY A 98 -13.92 -8.65 -3.77
CA GLY A 98 -14.24 -8.04 -2.49
C GLY A 98 -14.24 -9.01 -1.30
N THR A 99 -13.72 -10.22 -1.48
CA THR A 99 -13.63 -11.29 -0.47
C THR A 99 -12.33 -11.21 0.34
N ASN A 100 -11.47 -10.26 0.00
CA ASN A 100 -10.19 -10.05 0.66
C ASN A 100 -10.37 -9.71 2.15
N LYS A 101 -9.75 -10.51 3.03
CA LYS A 101 -9.70 -10.24 4.48
C LYS A 101 -8.80 -9.05 4.83
N ALA A 102 -7.87 -8.67 3.94
CA ALA A 102 -7.06 -7.47 4.04
C ALA A 102 -7.82 -6.22 3.52
N LYS A 103 -9.04 -6.00 4.03
CA LYS A 103 -9.90 -4.85 3.73
C LYS A 103 -9.35 -3.57 4.40
N THR A 104 -8.20 -3.02 4.00
CA THR A 104 -7.74 -1.72 4.54
C THR A 104 -6.67 -0.99 3.73
N TYR A 105 -6.68 -0.94 2.39
CA TYR A 105 -5.54 -0.27 1.70
C TYR A 105 -5.87 0.59 0.48
N ILE A 106 -7.16 0.82 0.20
CA ILE A 106 -7.54 1.82 -0.80
C ILE A 106 -8.52 2.76 -0.09
N SER A 107 -7.95 3.80 0.52
CA SER A 107 -8.64 4.98 1.03
C SER A 107 -8.25 6.18 0.17
#